data_AF-A0A2U2XG49-F1
#
_entry.id   AF-A0A2U2XG49-F1
#
_cell.length_a   1.000
_cell.length_b   1.000
_cell.length_c   1.000
_cell.angle_alpha   90.00
_cell.angle_beta   90.00
_cell.angle_gamma   90.00
#
_symmetry.space_group_name_H-M   'P 1'
#
loop_
_entity.id
_entity.type
_entity.pdbx_description
1 polymer ?
#
loop_
_entity_poly.entity_id
_entity_poly.type
_entity_poly.pdbx_seq_one_letter_code
_entity_poly.pdbx_strand_id
1 'polypeptide(L)' 'MKAILKRYKLTDEEINTVVVFMLLYGYKSVDDLLNTESKELVKHKDWNEEIAACILKMKDFKA' A
#
# COMPACT_ATOMS: atom_id res chain seq x y z
N MET A 1 -2.58 -5.86 10.56
CA MET A 1 -2.24 -5.38 9.20
C MET A 1 -2.89 -6.21 8.10
N LYS A 2 -2.51 -7.49 7.89
CA LYS A 2 -3.08 -8.33 6.80
C LYS A 2 -4.61 -8.41 6.80
N ALA A 3 -5.25 -8.56 7.96
CA ALA A 3 -6.71 -8.58 8.08
C ALA A 3 -7.40 -7.27 7.65
N ILE A 4 -6.71 -6.12 7.78
CA ILE A 4 -7.19 -4.82 7.30
C ILE A 4 -7.05 -4.75 5.78
N LEU A 5 -5.89 -5.17 5.26
CA LEU A 5 -5.61 -5.18 3.82
C LEU A 5 -6.54 -6.11 3.02
N LYS A 6 -6.98 -7.23 3.61
CA LYS A 6 -7.99 -8.14 3.00
C LYS A 6 -9.32 -7.46 2.67
N ARG A 7 -9.65 -6.34 3.33
CA ARG A 7 -10.89 -5.59 3.06
C ARG A 7 -10.86 -4.89 1.70
N TYR A 8 -9.67 -4.59 1.17
CA TYR A 8 -9.49 -3.88 -0.09
C TYR A 8 -9.46 -4.81 -1.32
N LYS A 9 -9.92 -6.07 -1.18
CA LYS A 9 -9.96 -7.07 -2.26
C LYS A 9 -8.60 -7.32 -2.95
N LEU A 10 -7.51 -7.11 -2.23
CA LEU A 10 -6.16 -7.48 -2.68
C LEU A 10 -5.97 -9.00 -2.59
N THR A 11 -5.17 -9.57 -3.50
CA THR A 11 -4.71 -10.97 -3.40
C THR A 11 -3.75 -11.13 -2.23
N ASP A 12 -3.51 -12.37 -1.77
CA ASP A 12 -2.54 -12.60 -0.68
C ASP A 12 -1.11 -12.17 -1.06
N GLU A 13 -0.77 -12.20 -2.35
CA GLU A 13 0.51 -11.71 -2.88
C GLU A 13 0.60 -10.19 -2.81
N GLU A 14 -0.41 -9.47 -3.33
CA GLU A 14 -0.51 -8.00 -3.25
C GLU A 14 -0.48 -7.52 -1.79
N ILE A 15 -1.17 -8.23 -0.89
CA ILE A 15 -1.13 -7.95 0.56
C ILE A 15 0.29 -8.09 1.09
N ASN A 16 1.03 -9.12 0.71
CA ASN A 16 2.41 -9.29 1.14
C ASN A 16 3.31 -8.17 0.60
N THR A 17 3.16 -7.82 -0.68
CA THR A 17 3.89 -6.71 -1.32
C THR A 17 3.66 -5.39 -0.58
N VAL A 18 2.41 -5.04 -0.29
CA VAL A 18 2.08 -3.83 0.50
C VAL A 18 2.62 -3.91 1.92
N VAL A 19 2.50 -5.05 2.61
CA VAL A 19 3.01 -5.21 3.98
C VAL A 19 4.53 -5.04 4.03
N VAL A 20 5.26 -5.65 3.10
CA VAL A 20 6.72 -5.54 3.04
C VAL A 20 7.12 -4.09 2.77
N PHE A 21 6.49 -3.43 1.82
CA PHE A 21 6.72 -2.01 1.55
C PHE A 21 6.44 -1.14 2.78
N MET A 22 5.32 -1.37 3.47
CA MET A 22 4.98 -0.65 4.69
C MET A 22 6.04 -0.82 5.79
N LEU A 23 6.59 -2.02 5.93
CA LEU A 23 7.63 -2.33 6.92
C LEU A 23 8.97 -1.67 6.57
N LEU A 24 9.38 -1.71 5.30
CA LEU A 24 10.64 -1.12 4.83
C LEU A 24 10.69 0.40 5.04
N TYR A 25 9.55 1.07 4.85
CA TYR A 25 9.45 2.52 4.88
C TYR A 25 8.73 3.06 6.14
N GLY A 26 8.45 2.20 7.12
CA GLY A 26 8.02 2.61 8.45
C GLY A 26 6.57 3.09 8.57
N TYR A 27 5.68 2.69 7.66
CA TYR A 27 4.26 3.03 7.72
C TYR A 27 3.55 2.22 8.83
N LYS A 28 3.00 2.92 9.82
CA LYS A 28 2.41 2.30 11.02
C LYS A 28 0.97 1.84 10.80
N SER A 29 0.27 2.46 9.86
CA SER A 29 -1.11 2.13 9.51
C SER A 29 -1.35 2.18 8.00
N VAL A 30 -2.40 1.50 7.54
CA VAL A 30 -2.84 1.58 6.14
C VAL A 30 -3.27 3.01 5.80
N ASP A 31 -3.90 3.71 6.74
CA ASP A 31 -4.31 5.10 6.54
C ASP A 31 -3.10 6.04 6.36
N ASP A 32 -2.01 5.82 7.11
CA ASP A 32 -0.77 6.59 6.94
C ASP A 32 -0.23 6.44 5.51
N LEU A 33 -0.20 5.20 5.00
CA LEU A 33 0.22 4.91 3.63
C LEU A 33 -0.70 5.59 2.61
N LEU A 34 -2.02 5.47 2.77
CA LEU A 34 -2.99 6.00 1.80
C LEU A 34 -3.04 7.54 1.80
N ASN A 35 -2.77 8.18 2.93
CA ASN A 35 -2.72 9.63 3.04
C ASN A 35 -1.36 10.21 2.62
N THR A 36 -0.35 9.37 2.37
CA THR A 36 0.95 9.84 1.89
C THR A 36 0.84 10.33 0.44
N GLU A 37 1.49 11.45 0.14
CA GLU A 37 1.53 12.01 -1.20
C GLU A 37 2.25 11.07 -2.17
N SER A 38 1.70 10.90 -3.38
CA SER A 38 2.30 10.03 -4.39
C SER A 38 3.74 10.41 -4.75
N LYS A 39 4.09 11.71 -4.67
CA LYS A 39 5.48 12.18 -4.91
C LYS A 39 6.46 11.68 -3.84
N GLU A 40 6.01 11.54 -2.60
CA GLU A 40 6.84 10.96 -1.53
C GLU A 40 6.99 9.45 -1.73
N LEU A 41 5.93 8.78 -2.17
CA LEU A 41 5.96 7.35 -2.43
C LEU A 41 6.95 6.98 -3.56
N VAL A 42 7.03 7.79 -4.61
CA VAL A 42 7.93 7.56 -5.76
C VAL A 42 9.43 7.67 -5.37
N LYS A 43 9.76 8.28 -4.24
CA LYS A 43 11.16 8.36 -3.76
C LYS A 43 11.66 7.03 -3.19
N HIS A 44 10.75 6.10 -2.87
CA HIS A 44 11.10 4.81 -2.31
C HIS A 44 11.68 3.90 -3.39
N LYS A 45 12.80 3.23 -3.11
CA LYS A 45 13.53 2.42 -4.09
C LYS A 45 12.68 1.27 -4.67
N ASP A 46 11.80 0.71 -3.85
CA ASP A 46 10.92 -0.40 -4.22
C ASP A 46 9.55 0.07 -4.74
N TRP A 47 9.39 1.38 -4.94
CA TRP A 47 8.21 1.91 -5.61
C TRP A 47 8.18 1.46 -7.07
N ASN A 48 7.12 0.76 -7.44
CA ASN A 48 6.92 0.24 -8.79
C ASN A 48 5.42 0.21 -9.14
N GLU A 49 5.12 -0.26 -10.35
CA GLU A 49 3.73 -0.35 -10.86
C GLU A 49 2.85 -1.27 -10.01
N GLU A 50 3.41 -2.33 -9.42
CA GLU A 50 2.67 -3.27 -8.58
C GLU A 50 2.20 -2.61 -7.28
N ILE A 51 3.09 -1.92 -6.56
CA ILE A 51 2.74 -1.14 -5.36
C ILE A 51 1.75 -0.04 -5.72
N ALA A 52 1.98 0.68 -6.82
CA ALA A 52 1.09 1.74 -7.28
C ALA A 52 -0.32 1.23 -7.56
N ALA A 53 -0.45 0.09 -8.25
CA ALA A 53 -1.73 -0.55 -8.54
C ALA A 53 -2.45 -0.99 -7.25
N CYS A 54 -1.72 -1.55 -6.28
CA CYS A 54 -2.28 -1.92 -4.98
C CYS A 54 -2.84 -0.69 -4.25
N ILE A 55 -2.08 0.40 -4.16
CA ILE A 55 -2.50 1.63 -3.47
C ILE A 55 -3.69 2.27 -4.17
N LEU A 56 -3.71 2.29 -5.50
CA LEU A 56 -4.84 2.82 -6.27
C LEU A 56 -6.13 2.03 -5.97
N LYS A 57 -6.08 0.69 -6.06
CA LYS A 57 -7.21 -0.19 -5.68
C LYS A 57 -7.72 0.11 -4.26
N MET A 58 -6.80 0.33 -3.32
CA MET A 58 -7.15 0.63 -1.93
C MET A 58 -7.81 2.01 -1.78
N LYS A 59 -7.36 3.03 -2.52
CA LYS A 59 -7.96 4.37 -2.53
C LYS A 59 -9.36 4.35 -3.15
N ASP A 60 -9.51 3.68 -4.30
CA ASP A 60 -10.80 3.57 -5.01
C ASP A 60 -11.85 2.83 -4.19
N PHE A 61 -11.44 1.86 -3.36
CA PHE A 61 -12.35 1.14 -2.46
C PHE A 61 -12.77 1.95 -1.23
N LYS A 62 -11.97 2.94 -0.82
CA LYS A 62 -12.24 3.81 0.33
C LYS A 62 -13.14 5.00 -0.03
N ALA A 63 -13.16 5.39 -1.31
CA ALA A 63 -14.03 6.42 -1.88
C ALA A 63 -15.47 5.92 -2.04
#